data_AF-A0A9P3ILQ9-F1
#
_entry.id   AF-A0A9P3ILQ9-F1
#
_cell.length_a   1.000
_cell.length_b   1.000
_cell.length_c   1.000
_cell.angle_alpha   90.00
_cell.angle_beta   90.00
_cell.angle_gamma   90.00
#
_symmetry.space_group_name_H-M   'P 1'
#
loop_
_entity.id
_entity.type
_entity.pdbx_description
1 polymer ?
#
loop_
_entity_poly.entity_id
_entity_poly.type
_entity_poly.pdbx_seq_one_letter_code
_entity_poly.pdbx_strand_id
1 'polypeptide(L)'
;MVVAKERMAKVVNWQQTATSAAVIFLTVLVTSQCYPYWISSAAPGPADLCITTDHQDAQKPSRFHIPDYGLQGPIPWTYIRPSVRDQFTVNGSIRAVENFRGMDATDSGAKPFVWPSARIDLMRRRAEGRSPAVSSYGENTTLTFYEAFDKYPVKGKSVLVIGSQVPWLEGMLLAFNAGSITTVDFNKPIADYPGLRQWDIAELDATDETFDVAVSYSSLEHDGLGRYGDPLNPDGDMHRMAKIRGLLNPGGLFLLGVPVGNDTLVFNAHRVYGPIRMPLLLKGWQMLDVFGVSSLEAAYRENLNAVLIQPVIVLK
;
A
#
# COMPACT_ATOMS: atom_id res chain seq x y z
N MET A 1 -2.02 59.40 -6.25
CA MET A 1 -1.04 60.14 -7.07
C MET A 1 0.08 59.19 -7.46
N VAL A 2 0.18 58.93 -8.76
CA VAL A 2 1.39 58.71 -9.58
C VAL A 2 2.54 57.81 -9.07
N VAL A 3 2.78 56.80 -9.90
CA VAL A 3 3.91 55.87 -10.11
C VAL A 3 5.29 56.54 -10.27
N ALA A 4 6.37 55.91 -9.79
CA ALA A 4 7.73 55.88 -10.39
C ALA A 4 8.63 54.89 -9.60
N LYS A 5 9.13 53.79 -10.17
CA LYS A 5 10.28 53.58 -11.10
C LYS A 5 11.66 53.52 -10.40
N GLU A 6 12.35 52.38 -10.58
CA GLU A 6 13.79 52.22 -10.88
C GLU A 6 14.06 50.70 -11.09
N ARG A 7 14.36 50.17 -12.30
CA ARG A 7 15.65 50.09 -13.05
C ARG A 7 16.78 49.45 -12.21
N MET A 8 17.50 48.40 -12.61
CA MET A 8 18.21 48.17 -13.87
C MET A 8 18.47 46.67 -14.18
N ALA A 9 18.58 46.38 -15.48
CA ALA A 9 19.05 45.12 -16.06
C ALA A 9 20.58 44.98 -16.04
N LYS A 10 21.08 43.74 -16.11
CA LYS A 10 22.28 43.38 -16.88
C LYS A 10 22.20 41.94 -17.39
N VAL A 11 22.25 41.83 -18.71
CA VAL A 11 22.41 40.65 -19.56
C VAL A 11 23.90 40.28 -19.59
N VAL A 12 24.24 38.99 -19.46
CA VAL A 12 25.41 38.40 -20.15
C VAL A 12 25.07 36.96 -20.54
N ASN A 13 25.30 36.68 -21.82
CA ASN A 13 25.08 35.44 -22.55
C ASN A 13 26.46 34.88 -22.93
N TRP A 14 26.70 33.57 -22.84
CA TRP A 14 27.84 32.91 -23.48
C TRP A 14 27.42 31.55 -24.05
N GLN A 15 27.61 31.40 -25.36
CA GLN A 15 27.39 30.19 -26.14
C GLN A 15 28.64 29.30 -26.19
N GLN A 16 28.38 27.99 -26.24
CA GLN A 16 29.03 26.92 -27.02
C GLN A 16 30.55 26.70 -26.96
N THR A 17 30.92 25.45 -26.65
CA THR A 17 31.79 24.61 -27.51
C THR A 17 31.45 23.13 -27.32
N ALA A 18 31.33 22.41 -28.44
CA ALA A 18 31.22 20.96 -28.53
C ALA A 18 32.59 20.32 -28.80
N THR A 19 32.83 19.10 -28.31
CA THR A 19 33.78 18.15 -28.92
C THR A 19 33.38 16.71 -28.61
N SER A 20 33.39 15.90 -29.67
CA SER A 20 33.06 14.48 -29.76
C SER A 20 34.12 13.56 -29.14
N ALA A 21 33.72 12.37 -28.69
CA ALA A 21 34.59 11.19 -28.62
C ALA A 21 33.76 9.91 -28.80
N ALA A 22 34.38 8.96 -29.50
CA ALA A 22 33.77 7.85 -30.21
C ALA A 22 33.64 6.55 -29.40
N VAL A 23 32.63 5.77 -29.78
CA VAL A 23 32.61 4.31 -30.01
C VAL A 23 33.60 3.43 -29.24
N ILE A 24 33.06 2.58 -28.36
CA ILE A 24 33.52 1.19 -28.19
C ILE A 24 32.28 0.29 -28.07
N PHE A 25 32.01 -0.49 -29.11
CA PHE A 25 31.17 -1.68 -29.05
C PHE A 25 31.95 -2.78 -28.34
N LEU A 26 31.39 -3.36 -27.27
CA LEU A 26 31.86 -4.63 -26.75
C LEU A 26 30.75 -5.68 -26.88
N THR A 27 30.83 -6.43 -27.97
CA THR A 27 30.07 -7.66 -28.19
C THR A 27 30.62 -8.73 -27.27
N VAL A 28 29.84 -9.18 -26.28
CA VAL A 28 30.10 -10.44 -25.57
C VAL A 28 29.11 -11.47 -26.09
N LEU A 29 29.55 -12.18 -27.12
CA LEU A 29 29.02 -13.49 -27.50
C LEU A 29 29.72 -14.52 -26.61
N VAL A 30 29.00 -15.06 -25.62
CA VAL A 30 29.38 -16.34 -25.00
C VAL A 30 28.18 -17.28 -25.08
N THR A 31 28.28 -18.09 -26.13
CA THR A 31 27.70 -19.40 -26.38
C THR A 31 26.83 -20.01 -25.28
N SER A 32 25.58 -20.25 -25.64
CA SER A 32 24.73 -21.32 -25.14
C SER A 32 25.40 -22.68 -25.40
N GLN A 33 25.68 -23.44 -24.34
CA GLN A 33 25.94 -24.87 -24.42
C GLN A 33 24.86 -25.61 -23.63
N CYS A 34 23.98 -26.27 -24.38
CA CYS A 34 23.16 -27.36 -23.89
C CYS A 34 24.06 -28.58 -23.65
N TYR A 35 23.90 -29.26 -22.52
CA TYR A 35 24.31 -30.66 -22.36
C TYR A 35 23.08 -31.53 -22.05
N PRO A 36 22.89 -32.64 -22.76
CA PRO A 36 21.76 -33.55 -22.57
C PRO A 36 22.01 -34.64 -21.52
N TYR A 37 20.91 -35.04 -20.87
CA TYR A 37 20.54 -36.37 -20.37
C TYR A 37 21.58 -37.28 -19.69
N TRP A 38 21.28 -37.67 -18.45
CA TRP A 38 21.38 -39.07 -18.00
C TRP A 38 20.19 -39.44 -17.08
N ILE A 39 19.52 -40.53 -17.44
CA ILE A 39 18.45 -41.23 -16.71
C ILE A 39 19.08 -42.41 -15.97
N SER A 40 18.62 -42.66 -14.72
CA SER A 40 18.61 -43.95 -13.98
C SER A 40 18.58 -43.62 -12.48
N SER A 41 17.77 -44.17 -11.57
CA SER A 41 16.89 -45.34 -11.54
C SER A 41 16.08 -45.31 -10.23
N ALA A 42 14.81 -45.74 -10.32
CA ALA A 42 13.97 -46.46 -9.37
C ALA A 42 14.12 -46.30 -7.82
N ALA A 43 12.95 -46.08 -7.20
CA ALA A 43 12.63 -46.07 -5.76
C ALA A 43 12.76 -47.44 -5.04
N PRO A 44 12.54 -47.48 -3.71
CA PRO A 44 11.19 -47.79 -3.23
C PRO A 44 10.72 -46.95 -2.02
N GLY A 45 9.40 -46.73 -1.91
CA GLY A 45 8.73 -46.28 -0.67
C GLY A 45 8.28 -47.47 0.19
N PRO A 46 7.19 -47.38 0.97
CA PRO A 46 6.67 -46.28 1.80
C PRO A 46 6.79 -46.64 3.31
N ALA A 47 6.69 -45.65 4.20
CA ALA A 47 6.44 -45.91 5.62
C ALA A 47 5.15 -45.20 6.02
N ASP A 48 4.19 -46.03 6.42
CA ASP A 48 2.88 -45.68 6.93
C ASP A 48 2.97 -44.76 8.14
N LEU A 49 2.21 -43.66 8.12
CA LEU A 49 1.76 -43.01 9.35
C LEU A 49 0.26 -42.75 9.23
N CYS A 50 -0.52 -43.74 9.64
CA CYS A 50 -1.93 -43.56 9.98
C CYS A 50 -2.01 -42.70 11.25
N ILE A 51 -2.60 -41.51 11.16
CA ILE A 51 -3.27 -40.86 12.29
C ILE A 51 -4.67 -40.44 11.83
N THR A 52 -5.61 -40.79 12.68
CA THR A 52 -7.06 -40.84 12.57
C THR A 52 -7.74 -39.55 12.13
N THR A 53 -8.77 -39.68 11.31
CA THR A 53 -9.80 -38.67 11.04
C THR A 53 -10.70 -38.49 12.27
N ASP A 54 -10.87 -37.26 12.74
CA ASP A 54 -12.15 -36.74 13.25
C ASP A 54 -12.03 -35.24 13.60
N HIS A 55 -12.51 -34.39 12.69
CA HIS A 55 -13.67 -33.51 12.91
C HIS A 55 -13.75 -32.54 11.73
N GLN A 56 -14.89 -32.62 11.05
CA GLN A 56 -15.31 -31.70 10.02
C GLN A 56 -15.48 -30.30 10.62
N ASP A 57 -14.73 -29.34 10.10
CA ASP A 57 -15.26 -28.01 9.80
C ASP A 57 -14.62 -27.55 8.49
N ALA A 58 -15.43 -27.57 7.43
CA ALA A 58 -15.04 -27.16 6.10
C ALA A 58 -14.91 -25.63 6.05
N GLN A 59 -13.78 -25.11 6.53
CA GLN A 59 -13.33 -23.79 6.09
C GLN A 59 -12.91 -23.92 4.63
N LYS A 60 -13.71 -23.32 3.76
CA LYS A 60 -13.37 -23.06 2.35
C LYS A 60 -11.94 -22.49 2.33
N PRO A 61 -10.94 -23.18 1.73
CA PRO A 61 -9.58 -22.68 1.78
C PRO A 61 -9.53 -21.32 1.10
N SER A 62 -9.08 -20.31 1.83
CA SER A 62 -8.55 -19.08 1.25
C SER A 62 -7.71 -19.47 0.04
N ARG A 63 -7.98 -18.88 -1.14
CA ARG A 63 -7.19 -19.11 -2.36
C ARG A 63 -5.71 -18.72 -2.21
N PHE A 64 -5.35 -18.12 -1.08
CA PHE A 64 -4.00 -17.79 -0.68
C PHE A 64 -3.64 -18.59 0.58
N HIS A 65 -2.75 -19.57 0.45
CA HIS A 65 -2.11 -20.18 1.61
C HIS A 65 -1.16 -19.15 2.21
N ILE A 66 -1.56 -18.57 3.35
CA ILE A 66 -0.70 -17.69 4.14
C ILE A 66 0.15 -18.60 5.02
N PRO A 67 1.48 -18.64 4.87
CA PRO A 67 2.32 -19.40 5.79
C PRO A 67 2.10 -18.87 7.21
N ASP A 68 1.75 -19.77 8.13
CA ASP A 68 1.73 -19.42 9.55
C ASP A 68 3.17 -19.42 10.06
N TYR A 69 3.73 -18.23 10.25
CA TYR A 69 5.07 -18.07 10.81
C TYR A 69 5.11 -18.36 12.32
N GLY A 70 3.95 -18.61 12.96
CA GLY A 70 3.80 -18.99 14.37
C GLY A 70 4.14 -17.86 15.34
N LEU A 71 4.15 -16.61 14.87
CA LEU A 71 4.56 -15.44 15.64
C LEU A 71 3.50 -14.35 15.52
N GLN A 72 2.84 -14.04 16.64
CA GLN A 72 1.90 -12.93 16.75
C GLN A 72 2.62 -11.72 17.37
N GLY A 73 2.58 -10.59 16.67
CA GLY A 73 3.26 -9.37 17.11
C GLY A 73 2.53 -8.63 18.24
N PRO A 74 3.12 -7.54 18.76
CA PRO A 74 4.38 -6.94 18.33
C PRO A 74 5.59 -7.62 18.98
N ILE A 75 6.53 -8.06 18.16
CA ILE A 75 7.77 -8.72 18.59
C ILE A 75 8.97 -7.87 18.13
N PRO A 76 9.99 -7.60 18.96
CA PRO A 76 11.16 -6.84 18.54
C PRO A 76 11.93 -7.54 17.42
N TRP A 77 12.56 -6.78 16.53
CA TRP A 77 13.32 -7.32 15.39
C TRP A 77 14.32 -8.40 15.81
N THR A 78 15.02 -8.17 16.92
CA THR A 78 16.03 -9.06 17.52
C THR A 78 15.52 -10.43 17.96
N TYR A 79 14.20 -10.61 18.09
CA TYR A 79 13.55 -11.88 18.45
C TYR A 79 13.10 -12.68 17.22
N ILE A 80 13.09 -12.07 16.02
CA ILE A 80 12.73 -12.74 14.78
C ILE A 80 13.90 -13.62 14.32
N ARG A 81 13.63 -14.86 13.91
CA ARG A 81 14.65 -15.78 13.39
C ARG A 81 15.35 -15.19 12.15
N PRO A 82 16.67 -15.37 11.97
CA PRO A 82 17.40 -14.83 10.83
C PRO A 82 16.75 -15.15 9.47
N SER A 83 16.32 -16.41 9.27
CA SER A 83 15.66 -16.83 8.02
C SER A 83 14.35 -16.11 7.71
N VAL A 84 13.67 -15.58 8.74
CA VAL A 84 12.44 -14.77 8.56
C VAL A 84 12.81 -13.30 8.31
N ARG A 85 13.86 -12.78 8.97
CA ARG A 85 14.40 -11.44 8.68
C ARG A 85 14.88 -11.31 7.23
N ASP A 86 15.49 -12.37 6.70
CA ASP A 86 15.92 -12.42 5.30
C ASP A 86 14.73 -12.25 4.35
N GLN A 87 13.59 -12.90 4.64
CA GLN A 87 12.37 -12.73 3.85
C GLN A 87 11.83 -11.30 3.91
N PHE A 88 11.77 -10.70 5.11
CA PHE A 88 11.36 -9.30 5.29
C PHE A 88 12.25 -8.30 4.53
N THR A 89 13.51 -8.63 4.31
CA THR A 89 14.51 -7.76 3.66
C THR A 89 14.81 -8.15 2.22
N VAL A 90 14.08 -9.09 1.63
CA VAL A 90 14.36 -9.63 0.29
C VAL A 90 15.82 -10.11 0.20
N ASN A 91 16.18 -11.01 1.12
CA ASN A 91 17.51 -11.56 1.34
C ASN A 91 18.59 -10.48 1.48
N GLY A 92 18.31 -9.44 2.27
CA GLY A 92 19.23 -8.33 2.52
C GLY A 92 19.27 -7.25 1.43
N SER A 93 18.47 -7.36 0.38
CA SER A 93 18.40 -6.33 -0.68
C SER A 93 17.74 -5.03 -0.20
N ILE A 94 16.90 -5.11 0.83
CA ILE A 94 16.21 -3.98 1.47
C ILE A 94 16.80 -3.76 2.85
N ARG A 95 17.18 -2.51 3.15
CA ARG A 95 17.66 -2.14 4.48
C ARG A 95 16.54 -2.22 5.51
N ALA A 96 16.80 -2.89 6.62
CA ALA A 96 15.95 -2.83 7.82
C ALA A 96 16.45 -1.75 8.78
N VAL A 97 15.52 -0.99 9.34
CA VAL A 97 15.74 -0.02 10.42
C VAL A 97 14.80 -0.35 11.54
N GLU A 98 15.28 -0.38 12.77
CA GLU A 98 14.44 -0.62 13.93
C GLU A 98 13.73 0.66 14.36
N ASN A 99 12.40 0.60 14.47
CA ASN A 99 11.59 1.66 15.04
C ASN A 99 10.42 1.03 15.81
N PHE A 100 10.76 0.12 16.73
CA PHE A 100 9.79 -0.72 17.41
C PHE A 100 8.67 0.11 18.06
N ARG A 101 7.44 -0.26 17.73
CA ARG A 101 6.19 0.22 18.29
C ARG A 101 5.57 -0.94 19.07
N GLY A 102 5.53 -0.83 20.39
CA GLY A 102 4.75 -1.77 21.19
C GLY A 102 3.25 -1.60 20.90
N MET A 103 2.42 -2.48 21.47
CA MET A 103 0.98 -2.25 21.52
C MET A 103 0.71 -1.09 22.48
N ASP A 104 0.61 0.13 21.94
CA ASP A 104 -0.04 1.20 22.67
C ASP A 104 -1.58 1.03 22.60
N ALA A 105 -2.32 1.80 23.40
CA ALA A 105 -3.78 1.69 23.43
C ALA A 105 -4.46 2.01 22.07
N THR A 106 -3.75 2.70 21.17
CA THR A 106 -4.22 3.06 19.83
C THR A 106 -3.94 1.97 18.80
N ASP A 107 -2.83 1.25 18.94
CA ASP A 107 -2.40 0.15 18.06
C ASP A 107 -3.00 -1.21 18.48
N SER A 108 -3.40 -1.37 19.75
CA SER A 108 -3.99 -2.62 20.29
C SER A 108 -5.50 -2.77 20.09
N GLY A 109 -6.18 -1.80 19.46
CA GLY A 109 -7.65 -1.76 19.42
C GLY A 109 -8.31 -1.53 20.79
N ALA A 110 -7.52 -1.23 21.84
CA ALA A 110 -8.03 -1.03 23.20
C ALA A 110 -8.90 0.23 23.35
N LYS A 111 -8.83 1.17 22.39
CA LYS A 111 -9.73 2.32 22.29
C LYS A 111 -10.34 2.38 20.89
N PRO A 112 -11.64 2.12 20.72
CA PRO A 112 -12.27 2.13 19.41
C PRO A 112 -12.21 3.53 18.77
N PHE A 113 -12.06 3.58 17.45
CA PHE A 113 -12.19 4.82 16.70
C PHE A 113 -13.68 5.22 16.62
N VAL A 114 -14.14 6.01 17.59
CA VAL A 114 -15.50 6.54 17.59
C VAL A 114 -15.57 7.75 16.66
N TRP A 115 -16.44 7.69 15.66
CA TRP A 115 -16.67 8.73 14.68
C TRP A 115 -18.06 9.33 14.85
N PRO A 116 -18.19 10.44 15.61
CA PRO A 116 -19.45 11.16 15.69
C PRO A 116 -19.91 11.59 14.30
N SER A 117 -21.21 11.48 14.00
CA SER A 117 -21.79 11.87 12.70
C SER A 117 -21.43 13.32 12.34
N ALA A 118 -21.35 14.22 13.34
CA ALA A 118 -20.91 15.60 13.17
C ALA A 118 -19.46 15.75 12.62
N ARG A 119 -18.56 14.81 12.95
CA ARG A 119 -17.19 14.77 12.42
C ARG A 119 -17.20 14.35 10.96
N ILE A 120 -17.99 13.34 10.60
CA ILE A 120 -18.16 12.88 9.22
C ILE A 120 -18.75 14.00 8.37
N ASP A 121 -19.81 14.64 8.86
CA ASP A 121 -20.45 15.79 8.20
C ASP A 121 -19.50 16.98 8.04
N LEU A 122 -18.64 17.24 9.02
CA LEU A 122 -17.63 18.29 8.90
C LEU A 122 -16.65 17.99 7.76
N MET A 123 -16.13 16.76 7.68
CA MET A 123 -15.22 16.35 6.62
C MET A 123 -15.91 16.40 5.26
N ARG A 124 -17.14 15.91 5.17
CA ARG A 124 -17.98 15.99 3.98
C ARG A 124 -18.19 17.43 3.52
N ARG A 125 -18.66 18.33 4.39
CA ARG A 125 -18.90 19.75 4.02
C ARG A 125 -17.62 20.46 3.60
N ARG A 126 -16.50 20.21 4.28
CA ARG A 126 -15.20 20.72 3.84
C ARG A 126 -14.85 20.22 2.45
N ALA A 127 -15.13 18.94 2.17
CA ALA A 127 -14.87 18.36 0.88
C ALA A 127 -15.79 18.88 -0.24
N GLU A 128 -17.08 19.07 0.05
CA GLU A 128 -18.05 19.71 -0.86
C GLU A 128 -17.61 21.15 -1.22
N GLY A 129 -17.06 21.87 -0.24
CA GLY A 129 -16.45 23.20 -0.44
C GLY A 129 -15.06 23.18 -1.08
N ARG A 130 -14.54 22.02 -1.50
CA ARG A 130 -13.19 21.82 -2.06
C ARG A 130 -12.06 22.38 -1.17
N SER A 131 -12.23 22.28 0.16
CA SER A 131 -11.20 22.71 1.11
C SER A 131 -9.95 21.84 0.97
N PRO A 132 -8.73 22.42 0.97
CA PRO A 132 -7.51 21.62 1.00
C PRO A 132 -7.30 20.92 2.37
N ALA A 133 -7.98 21.35 3.43
CA ALA A 133 -7.77 20.88 4.80
C ALA A 133 -8.80 19.82 5.24
N VAL A 134 -8.90 18.72 4.48
CA VAL A 134 -9.76 17.57 4.82
C VAL A 134 -8.92 16.41 5.39
N SER A 135 -7.86 16.01 4.68
CA SER A 135 -7.03 14.87 5.04
C SER A 135 -6.26 15.07 6.36
N SER A 136 -6.12 13.99 7.13
CA SER A 136 -5.18 13.93 8.26
C SER A 136 -3.71 13.92 7.83
N TYR A 137 -3.43 13.77 6.53
CA TYR A 137 -2.10 13.72 5.94
C TYR A 137 -1.73 15.02 5.20
N GLY A 138 -2.38 16.13 5.56
CA GLY A 138 -2.06 17.46 5.05
C GLY A 138 -2.74 17.82 3.73
N GLU A 139 -2.52 19.06 3.31
CA GLU A 139 -3.24 19.69 2.20
C GLU A 139 -2.97 19.02 0.85
N ASN A 140 -1.72 18.68 0.57
CA ASN A 140 -1.33 18.02 -0.67
C ASN A 140 -2.04 16.69 -0.87
N THR A 141 -2.24 15.91 0.21
CA THR A 141 -2.98 14.65 0.14
C THR A 141 -4.43 14.88 -0.25
N THR A 142 -5.10 15.87 0.35
CA THR A 142 -6.47 16.23 -0.01
C THR A 142 -6.58 16.63 -1.49
N LEU A 143 -5.67 17.49 -1.96
CA LEU A 143 -5.65 17.96 -3.35
C LEU A 143 -5.41 16.79 -4.33
N THR A 144 -4.49 15.89 -3.99
CA THR A 144 -4.20 14.68 -4.78
C THR A 144 -5.44 13.80 -4.94
N PHE A 145 -6.22 13.61 -3.87
CA PHE A 145 -7.46 12.85 -3.95
C PHE A 145 -8.57 13.56 -4.71
N TYR A 146 -8.63 14.89 -4.68
CA TYR A 146 -9.54 15.63 -5.56
C TYR A 146 -9.24 15.37 -7.03
N GLU A 147 -7.98 15.49 -7.44
CA GLU A 147 -7.56 15.19 -8.81
C GLU A 147 -7.89 13.75 -9.21
N ALA A 148 -7.60 12.80 -8.32
CA ALA A 148 -7.89 11.39 -8.54
C ALA A 148 -9.39 11.13 -8.70
N PHE A 149 -10.24 11.66 -7.81
CA PHE A 149 -11.69 11.46 -7.89
C PHE A 149 -12.36 12.24 -9.02
N ASP A 150 -11.78 13.36 -9.46
CA ASP A 150 -12.25 14.09 -10.64
C ASP A 150 -11.96 13.31 -11.93
N LYS A 151 -10.79 12.67 -12.04
CA LYS A 151 -10.44 11.82 -13.20
C LYS A 151 -11.10 10.44 -13.15
N TYR A 152 -11.27 9.88 -11.96
CA TYR A 152 -11.84 8.56 -11.70
C TYR A 152 -13.06 8.67 -10.76
N PRO A 153 -14.25 9.00 -11.31
CA PRO A 153 -15.42 9.31 -10.50
C PRO A 153 -15.91 8.12 -9.66
N VAL A 154 -16.18 8.40 -8.38
CA VAL A 154 -16.76 7.44 -7.42
C VAL A 154 -18.28 7.60 -7.25
N LYS A 155 -18.91 8.50 -8.01
CA LYS A 155 -20.34 8.80 -7.88
C LYS A 155 -21.21 7.55 -8.08
N GLY A 156 -22.04 7.24 -7.10
CA GLY A 156 -22.94 6.10 -7.08
C GLY A 156 -22.26 4.73 -6.96
N LYS A 157 -20.93 4.70 -6.76
CA LYS A 157 -20.14 3.47 -6.65
C LYS A 157 -20.16 2.90 -5.24
N SER A 158 -20.03 1.58 -5.11
CA SER A 158 -19.70 0.94 -3.83
C SER A 158 -18.19 1.05 -3.59
N VAL A 159 -17.80 1.58 -2.43
CA VAL A 159 -16.40 1.89 -2.11
C VAL A 159 -15.96 1.14 -0.85
N LEU A 160 -14.86 0.39 -0.98
CA LEU A 160 -14.14 -0.21 0.15
C LEU A 160 -12.99 0.72 0.56
N VAL A 161 -12.96 1.18 1.81
CA VAL A 161 -11.86 1.96 2.38
C VAL A 161 -11.05 1.08 3.32
N ILE A 162 -9.75 0.90 3.07
CA ILE A 162 -8.85 0.09 3.90
C ILE A 162 -7.92 1.00 4.70
N GLY A 163 -8.05 0.94 6.03
CA GLY A 163 -7.25 1.69 6.98
C GLY A 163 -7.73 3.12 7.12
N SER A 164 -8.42 3.42 8.22
CA SER A 164 -8.90 4.78 8.50
C SER A 164 -9.11 4.95 10.00
N GLN A 165 -8.33 5.84 10.60
CA GLN A 165 -8.48 6.22 12.02
C GLN A 165 -9.41 7.43 12.20
N VAL A 166 -9.57 8.22 11.14
CA VAL A 166 -10.32 9.48 11.09
C VAL A 166 -11.09 9.51 9.77
N PRO A 167 -12.40 9.87 9.75
CA PRO A 167 -13.23 9.72 8.57
C PRO A 167 -13.04 10.82 7.51
N TRP A 168 -11.80 11.18 7.20
CA TRP A 168 -11.50 12.23 6.23
C TRP A 168 -11.76 11.75 4.80
N LEU A 169 -11.34 10.53 4.48
CA LEU A 169 -11.50 9.94 3.16
C LEU A 169 -12.97 9.58 2.91
N GLU A 170 -13.65 9.05 3.92
CA GLU A 170 -15.09 8.81 3.93
C GLU A 170 -15.86 10.12 3.69
N GLY A 171 -15.47 11.20 4.36
CA GLY A 171 -16.03 12.53 4.12
C GLY A 171 -15.85 13.00 2.67
N MET A 172 -14.67 12.79 2.08
CA MET A 172 -14.43 13.08 0.66
C MET A 172 -15.31 12.22 -0.24
N LEU A 173 -15.37 10.90 -0.03
CA LEU A 173 -16.19 9.99 -0.82
C LEU A 173 -17.69 10.36 -0.77
N LEU A 174 -18.19 10.76 0.40
CA LEU A 174 -19.56 11.28 0.54
C LEU A 174 -19.76 12.57 -0.25
N ALA A 175 -18.82 13.51 -0.22
CA ALA A 175 -18.89 14.75 -1.01
C ALA A 175 -18.87 14.49 -2.53
N PHE A 176 -18.19 13.43 -2.96
CA PHE A 176 -18.19 12.95 -4.34
C PHE A 176 -19.39 12.04 -4.67
N ASN A 177 -20.36 11.92 -3.75
CA ASN A 177 -21.59 11.17 -3.90
C ASN A 177 -21.36 9.66 -4.15
N ALA A 178 -20.40 9.05 -3.45
CA ALA A 178 -20.29 7.58 -3.41
C ALA A 178 -21.63 6.95 -2.98
N GLY A 179 -21.99 5.82 -3.59
CA GLY A 179 -23.28 5.17 -3.36
C GLY A 179 -23.36 4.45 -2.02
N SER A 180 -22.28 3.74 -1.67
CA SER A 180 -22.09 3.12 -0.36
C SER A 180 -20.61 3.10 0.00
N ILE A 181 -20.30 3.20 1.29
CA ILE A 181 -18.92 3.17 1.78
C ILE A 181 -18.83 2.08 2.84
N THR A 182 -17.80 1.26 2.75
CA THR A 182 -17.45 0.26 3.77
C THR A 182 -16.02 0.48 4.19
N THR A 183 -15.80 0.87 5.42
CA THR A 183 -14.45 1.09 5.97
C THR A 183 -14.03 -0.11 6.78
N VAL A 184 -12.78 -0.55 6.60
CA VAL A 184 -12.17 -1.62 7.38
C VAL A 184 -10.88 -1.14 8.04
N ASP A 185 -10.67 -1.53 9.30
CA ASP A 185 -9.44 -1.28 10.05
C ASP A 185 -9.21 -2.43 11.06
N PHE A 186 -7.96 -2.59 11.54
CA PHE A 186 -7.65 -3.50 12.66
C PHE A 186 -8.42 -3.11 13.91
N ASN A 187 -8.58 -1.80 14.12
CA ASN A 187 -9.43 -1.26 15.17
C ASN A 187 -10.72 -0.73 14.56
N LYS A 188 -11.68 -1.64 14.33
CA LYS A 188 -12.97 -1.37 13.67
C LYS A 188 -13.58 -0.04 14.14
N PRO A 189 -13.75 0.95 13.24
CA PRO A 189 -14.37 2.20 13.60
C PRO A 189 -15.82 2.00 14.04
N ILE A 190 -16.29 2.88 14.91
CA ILE A 190 -17.68 2.91 15.38
C ILE A 190 -18.30 4.20 14.89
N ALA A 191 -19.27 4.10 13.98
CA ALA A 191 -20.02 5.23 13.48
C ALA A 191 -21.48 4.84 13.28
N ASP A 192 -22.39 5.75 13.62
CA ASP A 192 -23.79 5.69 13.20
C ASP A 192 -24.00 6.77 12.12
N TYR A 193 -23.83 6.38 10.86
CA TYR A 193 -23.95 7.28 9.72
C TYR A 193 -24.58 6.57 8.53
N PRO A 194 -25.69 7.09 7.96
CA PRO A 194 -26.35 6.46 6.82
C PRO A 194 -25.41 6.27 5.62
N GLY A 195 -25.35 5.05 5.09
CA GLY A 195 -24.53 4.72 3.92
C GLY A 195 -23.06 4.41 4.23
N LEU A 196 -22.64 4.43 5.51
CA LEU A 196 -21.31 4.04 5.95
C LEU A 196 -21.38 2.76 6.80
N ARG A 197 -20.77 1.67 6.33
CA ARG A 197 -20.55 0.43 7.08
C ARG A 197 -19.12 0.38 7.60
N GLN A 198 -18.91 -0.33 8.70
CA GLN A 198 -17.58 -0.56 9.27
C GLN A 198 -17.36 -2.06 9.43
N TRP A 199 -16.14 -2.50 9.14
CA TRP A 199 -15.68 -3.88 9.29
C TRP A 199 -14.36 -3.94 10.07
N ASP A 200 -14.12 -5.06 10.73
CA ASP A 200 -12.79 -5.50 11.13
C ASP A 200 -12.14 -6.36 10.03
N ILE A 201 -10.89 -6.79 10.27
CA ILE A 201 -10.15 -7.63 9.33
C ILE A 201 -10.80 -9.00 9.13
N ALA A 202 -11.45 -9.58 10.14
CA ALA A 202 -12.10 -10.88 10.02
C ALA A 202 -13.33 -10.81 9.10
N GLU A 203 -14.12 -9.75 9.21
CA GLU A 203 -15.23 -9.47 8.30
C GLU A 203 -14.74 -9.24 6.85
N LEU A 204 -13.65 -8.50 6.66
CA LEU A 204 -13.02 -8.33 5.34
C LEU A 204 -12.52 -9.66 4.76
N ASP A 205 -11.93 -10.51 5.58
CA ASP A 205 -11.36 -11.78 5.12
C ASP A 205 -12.46 -12.80 4.79
N ALA A 206 -13.57 -12.78 5.53
CA ALA A 206 -14.72 -13.67 5.34
C ALA A 206 -15.68 -13.25 4.22
N THR A 207 -15.68 -11.98 3.79
CA THR A 207 -16.63 -11.50 2.78
C THR A 207 -16.31 -11.99 1.37
N ASP A 208 -17.38 -12.28 0.63
CA ASP A 208 -17.41 -12.49 -0.82
C ASP A 208 -18.05 -11.26 -1.54
N GLU A 209 -18.38 -10.19 -0.80
CA GLU A 209 -18.94 -8.96 -1.39
C GLU A 209 -17.90 -8.23 -2.25
N THR A 210 -18.33 -7.74 -3.41
CA THR A 210 -17.47 -7.02 -4.35
C THR A 210 -17.78 -5.53 -4.43
N PHE A 211 -16.75 -4.74 -4.71
CA PHE A 211 -16.77 -3.29 -4.73
C PHE A 211 -16.40 -2.75 -6.11
N ASP A 212 -16.96 -1.60 -6.48
CA ASP A 212 -16.56 -0.90 -7.69
C ASP A 212 -15.19 -0.23 -7.54
N VAL A 213 -14.90 0.27 -6.35
CA VAL A 213 -13.66 0.99 -6.02
C VAL A 213 -13.16 0.55 -4.66
N ALA A 214 -11.86 0.31 -4.55
CA ALA A 214 -11.15 0.26 -3.29
C ALA A 214 -10.29 1.52 -3.14
N VAL A 215 -10.11 2.00 -1.92
CA VAL A 215 -9.20 3.10 -1.60
C VAL A 215 -8.45 2.76 -0.33
N SER A 216 -7.14 2.97 -0.31
CA SER A 216 -6.33 2.87 0.89
C SER A 216 -5.24 3.92 0.87
N TYR A 217 -5.00 4.55 2.02
CA TYR A 217 -3.97 5.57 2.14
C TYR A 217 -3.24 5.43 3.47
N SER A 218 -1.94 5.16 3.39
CA SER A 218 -1.06 4.93 4.53
C SER A 218 -1.58 3.85 5.49
N SER A 219 -1.81 2.64 4.95
CA SER A 219 -2.30 1.49 5.69
C SER A 219 -1.61 0.18 5.29
N LEU A 220 -1.62 -0.17 3.99
CA LEU A 220 -1.09 -1.46 3.51
C LEU A 220 0.40 -1.66 3.80
N GLU A 221 1.17 -0.58 4.01
CA GLU A 221 2.57 -0.68 4.41
C GLU A 221 2.81 -1.33 5.77
N HIS A 222 1.75 -1.49 6.57
CA HIS A 222 1.79 -2.09 7.89
C HIS A 222 1.48 -3.60 7.90
N ASP A 223 0.80 -4.14 6.89
CA ASP A 223 0.34 -5.54 6.89
C ASP A 223 1.51 -6.53 7.07
N GLY A 224 1.37 -7.47 8.00
CA GLY A 224 2.34 -8.51 8.28
C GLY A 224 3.54 -8.06 9.13
N LEU A 225 3.50 -6.86 9.69
CA LEU A 225 4.54 -6.34 10.58
C LEU A 225 4.24 -6.60 12.06
N GLY A 226 3.07 -7.12 12.39
CA GLY A 226 2.66 -7.52 13.74
C GLY A 226 2.40 -6.35 14.68
N ARG A 227 2.38 -5.12 14.18
CA ARG A 227 2.15 -3.91 14.99
C ARG A 227 0.77 -3.92 15.62
N TYR A 228 -0.23 -4.35 14.85
CA TYR A 228 -1.65 -4.26 15.21
C TYR A 228 -2.19 -5.60 15.74
N GLY A 229 -1.30 -6.50 16.18
CA GLY A 229 -1.66 -7.87 16.58
C GLY A 229 -1.87 -8.81 15.40
N ASP A 230 -1.59 -8.35 14.18
CA ASP A 230 -1.55 -9.18 12.98
C ASP A 230 -0.43 -10.23 13.04
N PRO A 231 -0.58 -11.36 12.34
CA PRO A 231 0.50 -12.34 12.21
C PRO A 231 1.72 -11.71 11.52
N LEU A 232 2.93 -12.02 11.99
CA LEU A 232 4.13 -11.64 11.25
C LEU A 232 4.13 -12.35 9.89
N ASN A 233 4.18 -11.59 8.82
CA ASN A 233 4.21 -12.08 7.45
C ASN A 233 5.04 -11.13 6.55
N PRO A 234 6.21 -11.55 6.07
CA PRO A 234 7.02 -10.79 5.11
C PRO A 234 6.26 -10.29 3.89
N ASP A 235 5.26 -11.06 3.43
CA ASP A 235 4.44 -10.80 2.24
C ASP A 235 3.00 -10.36 2.60
N GLY A 236 2.76 -9.88 3.83
CA GLY A 236 1.43 -9.48 4.31
C GLY A 236 0.76 -8.43 3.43
N ASP A 237 1.50 -7.40 3.04
CA ASP A 237 1.10 -6.37 2.09
C ASP A 237 0.73 -6.95 0.73
N MET A 238 1.52 -7.89 0.17
CA MET A 238 1.20 -8.55 -1.10
C MET A 238 -0.07 -9.42 -0.99
N HIS A 239 -0.28 -10.12 0.13
CA HIS A 239 -1.49 -10.90 0.35
C HIS A 239 -2.72 -9.99 0.46
N ARG A 240 -2.60 -8.85 1.15
CA ARG A 240 -3.66 -7.84 1.24
C ARG A 240 -3.99 -7.25 -0.13
N MET A 241 -2.98 -6.91 -0.92
CA MET A 241 -3.15 -6.49 -2.33
C MET A 241 -3.93 -7.52 -3.14
N ALA A 242 -3.59 -8.81 -3.01
CA ALA A 242 -4.26 -9.87 -3.75
C ALA A 242 -5.71 -10.10 -3.29
N LYS A 243 -5.99 -10.02 -1.98
CA LYS A 243 -7.36 -10.07 -1.43
C LYS A 243 -8.20 -8.91 -1.95
N ILE A 244 -7.70 -7.67 -1.89
CA ILE A 244 -8.41 -6.48 -2.39
C ILE A 244 -8.75 -6.65 -3.88
N ARG A 245 -7.81 -7.13 -4.70
CA ARG A 245 -8.08 -7.42 -6.12
C ARG A 245 -9.23 -8.39 -6.32
N GLY A 246 -9.33 -9.43 -5.48
CA GLY A 246 -10.42 -10.41 -5.51
C GLY A 246 -11.77 -9.85 -5.05
N LEU A 247 -11.78 -8.74 -4.31
CA LEU A 247 -12.98 -8.04 -3.86
C LEU A 247 -13.42 -6.93 -4.82
N LEU A 248 -12.76 -6.73 -5.96
CA LEU A 248 -13.20 -5.75 -6.95
C LEU A 248 -14.10 -6.39 -8.02
N ASN A 249 -15.13 -5.66 -8.42
CA ASN A 249 -15.92 -5.96 -9.62
C ASN A 249 -15.02 -6.01 -10.86
N PRO A 250 -15.42 -6.72 -11.93
CA PRO A 250 -14.72 -6.63 -13.21
C PRO A 250 -14.59 -5.18 -13.67
N GLY A 251 -13.34 -4.70 -13.82
CA GLY A 251 -13.05 -3.32 -14.18
C GLY A 251 -13.08 -2.33 -13.02
N GLY A 252 -13.24 -2.79 -11.78
CA GLY A 252 -13.09 -1.98 -10.59
C GLY A 252 -11.67 -1.44 -10.42
N LEU A 253 -11.55 -0.39 -9.61
CA LEU A 253 -10.30 0.34 -9.44
C LEU A 253 -9.82 0.27 -8.00
N PHE A 254 -8.50 0.31 -7.81
CA PHE A 254 -7.90 0.49 -6.50
C PHE A 254 -7.04 1.76 -6.48
N LEU A 255 -7.38 2.71 -5.62
CA LEU A 255 -6.57 3.90 -5.35
C LEU A 255 -5.70 3.63 -4.13
N LEU A 256 -4.40 3.47 -4.35
CA LEU A 256 -3.43 3.08 -3.33
C LEU A 256 -2.47 4.24 -3.04
N GLY A 257 -2.38 4.66 -1.78
CA GLY A 257 -1.33 5.54 -1.28
C GLY A 257 -0.47 4.84 -0.25
N VAL A 258 0.82 4.70 -0.55
CA VAL A 258 1.84 4.09 0.32
C VAL A 258 3.12 4.93 0.28
N PRO A 259 3.99 4.86 1.31
CA PRO A 259 5.25 5.61 1.30
C PRO A 259 6.16 5.17 0.16
N VAL A 260 6.58 6.11 -0.70
CA VAL A 260 7.45 5.89 -1.86
C VAL A 260 8.81 6.55 -1.65
N GLY A 261 9.88 5.82 -1.97
CA GLY A 261 11.24 6.31 -1.80
C GLY A 261 12.30 5.22 -1.96
N ASN A 262 13.35 5.30 -1.16
CA ASN A 262 14.35 4.22 -1.07
C ASN A 262 13.77 3.05 -0.29
N ASP A 263 13.82 1.84 -0.87
CA ASP A 263 13.36 0.62 -0.22
C ASP A 263 13.91 0.51 1.21
N THR A 264 13.02 0.61 2.18
CA THR A 264 13.36 0.55 3.60
C THR A 264 12.25 -0.18 4.34
N LEU A 265 12.63 -1.20 5.09
CA LEU A 265 11.78 -1.77 6.12
C LEU A 265 12.03 -1.01 7.42
N VAL A 266 11.08 -0.19 7.84
CA VAL A 266 11.12 0.41 9.18
C VAL A 266 10.41 -0.58 10.10
N PHE A 267 11.15 -1.58 10.57
CA PHE A 267 10.57 -2.80 11.11
C PHE A 267 9.60 -2.53 12.27
N ASN A 268 8.48 -3.22 12.14
CA ASN A 268 7.24 -3.11 12.88
C ASN A 268 6.46 -1.79 12.72
N ALA A 269 7.07 -0.71 12.21
CA ALA A 269 6.36 0.54 12.01
C ALA A 269 5.71 0.63 10.63
N HIS A 270 6.46 0.49 9.53
CA HIS A 270 5.96 0.57 8.16
C HIS A 270 7.04 0.15 7.13
N ARG A 271 6.64 0.10 5.85
CA ARG A 271 7.53 -0.08 4.69
C ARG A 271 7.58 1.19 3.84
N VAL A 272 8.74 1.48 3.29
CA VAL A 272 8.94 2.46 2.20
C VAL A 272 9.23 1.68 0.93
N TYR A 273 8.45 1.93 -0.11
CA TYR A 273 8.50 1.19 -1.36
C TYR A 273 9.36 1.93 -2.39
N GLY A 274 10.41 1.25 -2.85
CA GLY A 274 11.27 1.71 -3.92
C GLY A 274 11.31 0.74 -5.09
N PRO A 275 12.36 0.82 -5.94
CA PRO A 275 12.51 -0.02 -7.12
C PRO A 275 12.52 -1.54 -6.86
N ILE A 276 12.81 -1.99 -5.64
CA ILE A 276 12.86 -3.42 -5.28
C ILE A 276 11.48 -3.91 -4.85
N ARG A 277 10.82 -3.24 -3.89
CA ARG A 277 9.56 -3.74 -3.31
C ARG A 277 8.32 -3.29 -4.06
N MET A 278 8.30 -2.09 -4.67
CA MET A 278 7.11 -1.61 -5.39
C MET A 278 6.67 -2.57 -6.49
N PRO A 279 7.55 -3.13 -7.35
CA PRO A 279 7.12 -4.11 -8.35
C PRO A 279 6.53 -5.39 -7.75
N LEU A 280 6.96 -5.79 -6.56
CA LEU A 280 6.40 -6.93 -5.84
C LEU A 280 5.00 -6.62 -5.30
N LEU A 281 4.82 -5.42 -4.71
CA LEU A 281 3.53 -4.94 -4.21
C LEU A 281 2.49 -4.84 -5.33
N LEU A 282 2.88 -4.30 -6.49
CA LEU A 282 2.00 -4.09 -7.64
C LEU A 282 1.83 -5.33 -8.52
N LYS A 283 2.39 -6.48 -8.15
CA LYS A 283 2.33 -7.70 -8.96
C LYS A 283 0.87 -8.10 -9.22
N GLY A 284 0.53 -8.22 -10.51
CA GLY A 284 -0.81 -8.60 -10.96
C GLY A 284 -1.78 -7.42 -11.11
N TRP A 285 -1.35 -6.20 -10.84
CA TRP A 285 -2.10 -4.97 -11.09
C TRP A 285 -1.56 -4.25 -12.33
N GLN A 286 -2.46 -3.62 -13.08
CA GLN A 286 -2.13 -2.64 -14.08
C GLN A 286 -2.19 -1.24 -13.45
N MET A 287 -1.07 -0.51 -13.47
CA MET A 287 -1.07 0.90 -13.10
C MET A 287 -1.65 1.74 -14.25
N LEU A 288 -2.68 2.53 -13.93
CA LEU A 288 -3.35 3.42 -14.89
C LEU A 288 -2.83 4.86 -14.79
N ASP A 289 -2.61 5.34 -13.57
CA ASP A 289 -2.17 6.70 -13.28
C ASP A 289 -1.45 6.78 -11.93
N VAL A 290 -0.75 7.89 -11.72
CA VAL A 290 -0.22 8.31 -10.43
C VAL A 290 -0.46 9.80 -10.24
N PHE A 291 -0.91 10.19 -9.06
CA PHE A 291 -1.17 11.58 -8.67
C PHE A 291 -0.25 12.02 -7.53
N GLY A 292 -0.01 13.33 -7.43
CA GLY A 292 0.88 13.93 -6.42
C GLY A 292 2.37 13.89 -6.79
N VAL A 293 2.73 13.18 -7.86
CA VAL A 293 4.08 13.10 -8.46
C VAL A 293 3.96 12.96 -9.97
N SER A 294 5.04 13.28 -10.70
CA SER A 294 5.06 13.15 -12.16
C SER A 294 5.20 11.70 -12.65
N SER A 295 5.87 10.86 -11.87
CA SER A 295 6.04 9.41 -12.09
C SER A 295 6.55 8.75 -10.81
N LEU A 296 6.42 7.42 -10.69
CA LEU A 296 7.03 6.68 -9.59
C LEU A 296 8.56 6.76 -9.65
N GLU A 297 9.13 6.77 -10.85
CA GLU A 297 10.57 6.92 -11.08
C GLU A 297 11.08 8.27 -10.59
N ALA A 298 10.31 9.35 -10.76
CA ALA A 298 10.62 10.64 -10.18
C ALA A 298 10.54 10.59 -8.65
N ALA A 299 9.49 9.98 -8.10
CA ALA A 299 9.32 9.82 -6.65
C ALA A 299 10.49 9.04 -5.99
N TYR A 300 11.04 8.02 -6.66
CA TYR A 300 12.23 7.31 -6.17
C TYR A 300 13.47 8.20 -6.10
N ARG A 301 13.63 9.13 -7.07
CA ARG A 301 14.81 10.02 -7.16
C ARG A 301 14.73 11.22 -6.24
N GLU A 302 13.52 11.74 -6.00
CA GLU A 302 13.30 12.94 -5.18
C GLU A 302 13.54 12.69 -3.68
N ASN A 303 13.53 11.43 -3.24
CA ASN A 303 13.69 11.06 -1.82
C ASN A 303 15.15 11.09 -1.30
N LEU A 304 16.02 11.88 -1.94
CA LEU A 304 17.38 12.20 -1.44
C LEU A 304 17.36 13.17 -0.25
N ASN A 305 16.22 13.84 0.00
CA ASN A 305 16.05 14.87 1.05
C ASN A 305 15.23 14.43 2.27
N ALA A 306 14.97 13.13 2.45
CA ALA A 306 14.23 12.56 3.60
C ALA A 306 12.76 13.00 3.76
N VAL A 307 12.11 13.44 2.69
CA VAL A 307 10.66 13.69 2.66
C VAL A 307 9.97 12.43 2.14
N LEU A 308 9.20 11.75 2.99
CA LEU A 308 8.35 10.63 2.57
C LEU A 308 7.25 11.16 1.65
N ILE A 309 7.23 10.70 0.41
CA ILE A 309 6.21 11.03 -0.58
C ILE A 309 5.19 9.89 -0.60
N GLN A 310 3.90 10.22 -0.61
CA GLN A 310 2.82 9.24 -0.70
C GLN A 310 1.89 9.64 -1.85
N PRO A 311 2.23 9.26 -3.10
CA PRO A 311 1.35 9.52 -4.23
C PRO A 311 0.10 8.65 -4.15
N VAL A 312 -0.94 9.00 -4.92
CA VAL A 312 -2.09 8.11 -5.14
C VAL A 312 -1.89 7.38 -6.46
N ILE A 313 -1.71 6.07 -6.39
CA ILE A 313 -1.53 5.18 -7.54
C ILE A 313 -2.89 4.57 -7.88
N VAL A 314 -3.32 4.70 -9.13
CA VAL A 314 -4.58 4.09 -9.60
C VAL A 314 -4.28 2.78 -10.29
N LEU A 315 -4.90 1.70 -9.78
CA LEU A 315 -4.64 0.33 -10.19
C LEU A 315 -5.92 -0.35 -10.70
N LYS A 316 -5.73 -1.34 -11.57
CA LYS A 316 -6.77 -2.19 -12.17
C LYS A 316 -6.34 -3.66 -12.25
#